data_AF-A0A3M0ZI82-F1
#
_entry.id   AF-A0A3M0ZI82-F1
#
_cell.length_a   1.000
_cell.length_b   1.000
_cell.length_c   1.000
_cell.angle_alpha   90.00
_cell.angle_beta   90.00
_cell.angle_gamma   90.00
#
_symmetry.space_group_name_H-M   'P 1'
#
loop_
_entity.id
_entity.type
_entity.pdbx_description
1 polymer ?
#
loop_
_entity_poly.entity_id
_entity_poly.type
_entity_poly.pdbx_seq_one_letter_code
_entity_poly.pdbx_strand_id
1 'polypeptide(L)'
;MPARRDELLELLARYREGAIDEQRLLERMRDLGVDLDEEPGSDDRRVWIDLLDRYRAAEASGAETLRRWAELTSDAALAGGLRAAAAREAAHAELLAQRIAELGGEPSATIPDWMASFNAALVDPGATDEERLGAVVAQFRDVDAALAPLREKIAGCSDRLTRALLEAMCEDEEVTLRWFHRACDKLRSNDS
;
A
#
# COMPACT_ATOMS: atom_id res chain seq x y z
N MET A 1 -6.48 -34.92 -6.69
CA MET A 1 -7.14 -33.59 -6.72
C MET A 1 -7.85 -33.19 -8.04
N PRO A 2 -7.92 -33.96 -9.15
CA PRO A 2 -8.74 -33.58 -10.30
C PRO A 2 -10.24 -33.89 -10.12
N ALA A 3 -10.59 -35.04 -9.52
CA ALA A 3 -11.98 -35.49 -9.34
C ALA A 3 -12.88 -34.48 -8.59
N ARG A 4 -12.37 -33.85 -7.53
CA ARG A 4 -13.11 -32.88 -6.72
C ARG A 4 -13.47 -31.60 -7.49
N ARG A 5 -12.59 -31.16 -8.41
CA ARG A 5 -12.82 -29.97 -9.24
C ARG A 5 -13.89 -30.25 -10.29
N ASP A 6 -13.84 -31.44 -10.90
CA ASP A 6 -14.80 -31.83 -11.93
C ASP A 6 -16.20 -32.00 -11.33
N GLU A 7 -16.31 -32.57 -10.13
CA GLU A 7 -17.56 -32.69 -9.38
C GLU A 7 -18.16 -31.32 -9.00
N LEU A 8 -17.32 -30.35 -8.61
CA LEU A 8 -17.78 -29.00 -8.31
C LEU A 8 -18.27 -28.25 -9.56
N LEU A 9 -17.58 -28.41 -10.69
CA LEU A 9 -17.98 -27.80 -11.96
C LEU A 9 -19.31 -28.36 -12.47
N GLU A 10 -19.51 -29.67 -12.33
CA GLU A 10 -20.78 -30.32 -12.68
C GLU A 10 -21.93 -29.83 -11.78
N LEU A 11 -21.68 -29.71 -10.48
CA LEU A 11 -22.66 -29.19 -9.52
C LEU A 11 -23.08 -27.74 -9.86
N LEU A 12 -22.12 -26.89 -10.21
CA LEU A 12 -22.38 -25.50 -10.64
C LEU A 12 -23.13 -25.41 -11.97
N ALA A 13 -22.83 -26.31 -12.92
CA ALA A 13 -23.56 -26.38 -14.19
C ALA A 13 -25.05 -26.69 -13.95
N ARG A 14 -25.33 -27.68 -13.10
CA ARG A 14 -26.71 -28.06 -12.73
C ARG A 14 -27.47 -26.94 -12.03
N TYR A 15 -26.81 -26.14 -11.21
CA TYR A 15 -27.42 -24.96 -10.59
C TYR A 15 -27.77 -23.88 -11.64
N ARG A 16 -26.85 -23.58 -12.57
CA ARG A 16 -27.09 -22.59 -13.64
C ARG A 16 -28.22 -23.00 -14.59
N GLU A 17 -28.40 -24.29 -14.79
CA GLU A 17 -29.49 -24.86 -15.59
C GLU A 17 -30.82 -24.91 -14.83
N GLY A 18 -30.85 -24.48 -13.55
CA GLY A 18 -32.04 -24.53 -12.69
C GLY A 18 -32.45 -25.95 -12.28
N ALA A 19 -31.58 -26.94 -12.49
CA ALA A 19 -31.85 -28.35 -12.16
C ALA A 19 -31.71 -28.65 -10.66
N ILE A 20 -31.07 -27.75 -9.90
CA ILE A 20 -31.02 -27.76 -8.44
C ILE A 20 -31.22 -26.33 -7.93
N ASP A 21 -31.80 -26.19 -6.75
CA ASP A 21 -31.91 -24.90 -6.06
C ASP A 21 -30.65 -24.57 -5.26
N GLU A 22 -30.59 -23.33 -4.77
CA GLU A 22 -29.47 -22.80 -3.99
C GLU A 22 -29.22 -23.62 -2.72
N GLN A 23 -30.27 -24.01 -2.01
CA GLN A 23 -30.14 -24.82 -0.80
C GLN A 23 -29.46 -26.16 -1.09
N ARG A 24 -29.87 -26.81 -2.18
CA ARG A 24 -29.30 -28.08 -2.62
C ARG A 24 -27.85 -27.94 -3.11
N LEU A 25 -27.51 -26.82 -3.74
CA LEU A 25 -26.13 -26.50 -4.10
C LEU A 25 -25.24 -26.40 -2.85
N LEU A 26 -25.66 -25.62 -1.84
CA LEU A 26 -24.89 -25.38 -0.61
C LEU A 26 -24.71 -26.65 0.24
N GLU A 27 -25.71 -27.54 0.29
CA GLU A 27 -25.58 -28.87 0.91
C GLU A 27 -24.50 -29.70 0.22
N ARG A 28 -24.50 -29.75 -1.11
CA ARG A 28 -23.58 -30.60 -1.88
C ARG A 28 -22.15 -30.04 -1.90
N MET A 29 -21.99 -28.73 -1.85
CA MET A 29 -20.69 -28.10 -1.67
C MET A 29 -20.08 -28.48 -0.30
N ARG A 30 -20.88 -28.51 0.77
CA ARG A 30 -20.44 -29.00 2.10
C ARG A 30 -20.06 -30.48 2.08
N ASP A 31 -20.84 -31.34 1.41
CA ASP A 31 -20.51 -32.76 1.24
C ASP A 31 -19.16 -32.95 0.50
N LEU A 32 -18.85 -32.06 -0.45
CA LEU A 32 -17.58 -32.00 -1.16
C LEU A 32 -16.45 -31.37 -0.33
N GLY A 33 -16.69 -31.09 0.96
CA GLY A 33 -15.76 -30.46 1.89
C GLY A 33 -15.39 -29.03 1.52
N VAL A 34 -16.18 -28.36 0.68
CA VAL A 34 -16.01 -26.93 0.43
C VAL A 34 -16.48 -26.24 1.69
N ASP A 35 -15.55 -25.61 2.40
CA ASP A 35 -15.89 -24.82 3.56
C ASP A 35 -16.51 -23.50 3.06
N LEU A 36 -17.81 -23.38 3.27
CA LEU A 36 -18.59 -22.20 2.91
C LEU A 36 -18.54 -21.14 4.03
N ASP A 37 -18.03 -21.54 5.20
CA ASP A 37 -17.86 -20.72 6.40
C ASP A 37 -16.38 -20.33 6.62
N GLU A 38 -15.45 -20.81 5.77
CA GLU A 38 -14.08 -20.28 5.69
C GLU A 38 -14.15 -18.83 5.18
N GLU A 39 -14.25 -17.90 6.13
CA GLU A 39 -13.61 -16.60 5.93
C GLU A 39 -12.18 -16.86 5.45
N PRO A 40 -11.64 -16.09 4.48
CA PRO A 40 -10.24 -16.24 4.06
C PRO A 40 -9.37 -16.41 5.30
N GLY A 41 -8.63 -17.52 5.36
CA GLY A 41 -8.13 -18.11 6.60
C GLY A 41 -7.64 -17.05 7.57
N SER A 42 -8.05 -17.12 8.84
CA SER A 42 -7.79 -16.07 9.84
C SER A 42 -6.34 -15.60 9.92
N ASP A 43 -5.39 -16.48 9.54
CA ASP A 43 -3.98 -16.19 9.43
C ASP A 43 -3.64 -15.23 8.26
N ASP A 44 -4.26 -15.39 7.10
CA ASP A 44 -4.13 -14.46 5.97
C ASP A 44 -4.66 -13.08 6.35
N ARG A 45 -5.82 -13.00 7.02
CA ARG A 45 -6.40 -11.73 7.47
C ARG A 45 -5.49 -10.99 8.45
N ARG A 46 -4.94 -11.68 9.45
CA ARG A 46 -4.01 -11.07 10.43
C ARG A 46 -2.73 -10.58 9.75
N VAL A 47 -2.15 -11.40 8.86
CA VAL A 47 -0.96 -11.01 8.08
C VAL A 47 -1.22 -9.73 7.27
N TRP A 48 -2.41 -9.61 6.67
CA TRP A 48 -2.79 -8.39 5.95
C TRP A 48 -3.00 -7.20 6.88
N ILE A 49 -3.66 -7.36 8.03
CA ILE A 49 -3.79 -6.29 9.03
C ILE A 49 -2.40 -5.77 9.44
N ASP A 50 -1.47 -6.66 9.80
CA ASP A 50 -0.12 -6.28 10.22
C ASP A 50 0.68 -5.60 9.11
N LEU A 51 0.49 -6.02 7.86
CA LEU A 51 1.13 -5.39 6.70
C LEU A 51 0.56 -3.98 6.44
N LEU A 52 -0.77 -3.86 6.40
CA LEU A 52 -1.45 -2.58 6.18
C LEU A 52 -1.12 -1.58 7.28
N ASP A 53 -1.03 -2.02 8.53
CA ASP A 53 -0.73 -1.13 9.64
C ASP A 53 0.71 -0.60 9.60
N ARG A 54 1.67 -1.41 9.13
CA ARG A 54 3.04 -0.93 8.86
C ARG A 54 3.08 0.10 7.74
N TYR A 55 2.34 -0.11 6.66
CA TYR A 55 2.22 0.90 5.61
C TYR A 55 1.56 2.17 6.16
N ARG A 56 0.46 2.04 6.89
CA ARG A 56 -0.24 3.16 7.53
C ARG A 56 0.68 3.99 8.41
N ALA A 57 1.56 3.33 9.18
CA ALA A 57 2.56 4.00 10.01
C ALA A 57 3.57 4.78 9.17
N ALA A 58 4.08 4.16 8.10
CA ALA A 58 5.03 4.79 7.18
C ALA A 58 4.41 6.00 6.47
N GLU A 59 3.22 5.85 5.89
CA GLU A 59 2.47 6.90 5.19
C GLU A 59 2.19 8.09 6.12
N ALA A 60 1.70 7.84 7.35
CA ALA A 60 1.45 8.91 8.31
C ALA A 60 2.72 9.66 8.69
N SER A 61 3.84 8.94 8.86
CA SER A 61 5.12 9.56 9.19
C SER A 61 5.73 10.31 8.02
N GLY A 62 5.61 9.79 6.80
CA GLY A 62 6.04 10.47 5.59
C GLY A 62 5.29 11.78 5.43
N ALA A 63 3.95 11.75 5.56
CA ALA A 63 3.10 12.92 5.40
C ALA A 63 3.52 14.06 6.33
N GLU A 64 3.82 13.73 7.60
CA GLU A 64 4.32 14.69 8.57
C GLU A 64 5.70 15.23 8.21
N THR A 65 6.61 14.36 7.76
CA THR A 65 7.97 14.71 7.34
C THR A 65 7.93 15.68 6.16
N LEU A 66 7.11 15.39 5.15
CA LEU A 66 6.98 16.20 3.94
C LEU A 66 6.30 17.54 4.23
N ARG A 67 5.31 17.60 5.12
CA ARG A 67 4.73 18.87 5.59
C ARG A 67 5.78 19.76 6.23
N ARG A 68 6.57 19.22 7.17
CA ARG A 68 7.64 19.98 7.84
C ARG A 68 8.70 20.44 6.86
N TRP A 69 9.13 19.60 5.94
CA TRP A 69 10.06 20.02 4.91
C TRP A 69 9.48 21.15 4.04
N ALA A 70 8.19 21.09 3.70
CA ALA A 70 7.53 22.16 2.95
C ALA A 70 7.49 23.52 3.69
N GLU A 71 7.66 23.52 5.02
CA GLU A 71 7.78 24.73 5.84
C GLU A 71 9.23 25.24 5.94
N LEU A 72 10.22 24.36 5.76
CA LEU A 72 11.64 24.68 5.83
C LEU A 72 12.21 25.19 4.49
N THR A 73 11.67 24.72 3.37
CA THR A 73 12.17 25.13 2.05
C THR A 73 11.78 26.57 1.71
N SER A 74 12.69 27.28 1.04
CA SER A 74 12.42 28.61 0.46
C SER A 74 11.99 28.55 -1.01
N ASP A 75 12.10 27.40 -1.66
CA ASP A 75 11.65 27.19 -3.04
C ASP A 75 10.14 26.92 -3.05
N ALA A 76 9.39 27.88 -3.61
CA ALA A 76 7.93 27.80 -3.69
C ALA A 76 7.43 26.62 -4.54
N ALA A 77 8.16 26.23 -5.59
CA ALA A 77 7.80 25.10 -6.44
C ALA A 77 8.04 23.77 -5.69
N LEU A 78 9.14 23.66 -4.95
CA LEU A 78 9.42 22.51 -4.09
C LEU A 78 8.36 22.40 -2.98
N ALA A 79 8.07 23.51 -2.28
CA ALA A 79 7.05 23.56 -1.25
C ALA A 79 5.67 23.08 -1.76
N GLY A 80 5.29 23.50 -2.97
CA GLY A 80 4.05 23.07 -3.61
C GLY A 80 4.00 21.57 -3.87
N GLY A 81 5.08 21.00 -4.40
CA GLY A 81 5.16 19.56 -4.64
C GLY A 81 5.20 18.72 -3.36
N LEU A 82 5.94 19.17 -2.33
CA LEU A 82 5.98 18.54 -1.02
C LEU A 82 4.59 18.50 -0.36
N ARG A 83 3.84 19.61 -0.41
CA ARG A 83 2.46 19.65 0.12
C ARG A 83 1.52 18.68 -0.61
N ALA A 84 1.64 18.58 -1.93
CA ALA A 84 0.84 17.64 -2.71
C ALA A 84 1.18 16.18 -2.38
N ALA A 85 2.46 15.85 -2.22
CA ALA A 85 2.91 14.53 -1.80
C ALA A 85 2.44 14.21 -0.37
N ALA A 86 2.63 15.15 0.57
CA ALA A 86 2.18 14.99 1.95
C ALA A 86 0.66 14.77 2.08
N ALA A 87 -0.14 15.41 1.22
CA ALA A 87 -1.58 15.21 1.19
C ALA A 87 -1.97 13.80 0.71
N ARG A 88 -1.24 13.24 -0.27
CA ARG A 88 -1.44 11.85 -0.71
C ARG A 88 -1.11 10.86 0.40
N GLU A 89 0.08 11.00 1.01
CA GLU A 89 0.52 10.10 2.09
C GLU A 89 -0.42 10.18 3.32
N ALA A 90 -0.97 11.36 3.63
CA ALA A 90 -1.98 11.49 4.68
C ALA A 90 -3.27 10.73 4.34
N ALA A 91 -3.77 10.88 3.11
CA ALA A 91 -4.96 10.18 2.65
C ALA A 91 -4.75 8.66 2.61
N HIS A 92 -3.57 8.20 2.18
CA HIS A 92 -3.16 6.80 2.22
C HIS A 92 -3.22 6.24 3.65
N ALA A 93 -2.66 6.95 4.63
CA ALA A 93 -2.70 6.54 6.02
C ALA A 93 -4.14 6.42 6.55
N GLU A 94 -5.03 7.35 6.21
CA GLU A 94 -6.44 7.31 6.60
C GLU A 94 -7.18 6.12 5.96
N LEU A 95 -6.98 5.89 4.66
CA LEU A 95 -7.60 4.78 3.93
C LEU A 95 -7.13 3.42 4.47
N LEU A 96 -5.84 3.29 4.79
CA LEU A 96 -5.30 2.08 5.39
C LEU A 96 -5.85 1.85 6.80
N ALA A 97 -5.96 2.90 7.63
CA ALA A 97 -6.58 2.79 8.96
C ALA A 97 -8.04 2.35 8.88
N GLN A 98 -8.80 2.92 7.94
CA GLN A 98 -10.17 2.51 7.65
C GLN A 98 -10.22 1.03 7.21
N ARG A 99 -9.31 0.61 6.32
CA ARG A 99 -9.27 -0.77 5.85
C ARG A 99 -8.93 -1.77 6.96
N ILE A 100 -8.01 -1.41 7.86
CA ILE A 100 -7.67 -2.21 9.04
C ILE A 100 -8.91 -2.42 9.91
N ALA A 101 -9.67 -1.36 10.17
CA ALA A 101 -10.91 -1.45 10.96
C ALA A 101 -11.97 -2.35 10.29
N GLU A 102 -12.13 -2.28 8.97
CA GLU A 102 -13.03 -3.16 8.21
C GLU A 102 -12.62 -4.63 8.26
N LEU A 103 -11.33 -4.91 8.39
CA LEU A 103 -10.79 -6.25 8.60
C LEU A 103 -10.88 -6.70 10.07
N GLY A 104 -11.40 -5.86 10.97
CA GLY A 104 -11.53 -6.13 12.40
C GLY A 104 -10.24 -5.96 13.20
N GLY A 105 -9.26 -5.23 12.66
CA GLY A 105 -8.01 -4.88 13.33
C GLY A 105 -8.04 -3.49 13.97
N GLU A 106 -7.02 -3.20 14.78
CA GLU A 106 -6.76 -1.87 15.34
C GLU A 106 -5.33 -1.44 14.99
N PRO A 107 -5.11 -0.20 14.52
CA PRO A 107 -3.77 0.31 14.26
C PRO A 107 -2.91 0.39 15.53
N SER A 108 -1.70 -0.16 15.47
CA SER A 108 -0.73 -0.20 16.57
C SER A 108 0.72 -0.06 16.13
N ALA A 109 1.02 -0.27 14.85
CA ALA A 109 2.36 -0.23 14.31
C ALA A 109 2.98 1.16 14.41
N THR A 110 4.26 1.18 14.74
CA THR A 110 5.13 2.36 14.68
C THR A 110 6.13 2.21 13.55
N ILE A 111 6.68 3.32 13.07
CA ILE A 111 7.76 3.28 12.09
C ILE A 111 9.02 2.65 12.72
N PRO A 112 9.84 1.94 11.93
CA PRO A 112 11.13 1.43 12.40
C PRO A 112 12.16 2.55 12.59
N ASP A 113 13.15 2.33 13.45
CA ASP A 113 14.19 3.31 13.82
C ASP A 113 14.95 3.91 12.64
N TRP A 114 15.23 3.11 11.60
CA TRP A 114 15.91 3.59 10.40
C TRP A 114 15.08 4.65 9.67
N MET A 115 13.75 4.47 9.61
CA MET A 115 12.84 5.42 8.96
C MET A 115 12.65 6.66 9.82
N ALA A 116 12.56 6.51 11.14
CA ALA A 116 12.54 7.64 12.07
C ALA A 116 13.81 8.50 11.91
N SER A 117 14.98 7.85 11.80
CA SER A 117 16.27 8.53 11.61
C SER A 117 16.37 9.22 10.24
N PHE A 118 15.90 8.55 9.18
CA PHE A 118 15.84 9.11 7.83
C PHE A 118 14.93 10.34 7.78
N ASN A 119 13.72 10.23 8.34
CA ASN A 119 12.76 11.33 8.40
C ASN A 119 13.29 12.52 9.23
N ALA A 120 13.98 12.25 10.34
CA ALA A 120 14.62 13.29 11.15
C ALA A 120 15.67 14.08 10.35
N ALA A 121 16.48 13.40 9.52
CA ALA A 121 17.46 14.06 8.67
C ALA A 121 16.81 14.94 7.59
N LEU A 122 15.66 14.54 7.05
CA LEU A 122 14.94 15.33 6.04
C LEU A 122 14.36 16.63 6.61
N VAL A 123 14.10 16.69 7.91
CA VAL A 123 13.53 17.87 8.59
C VAL A 123 14.55 18.58 9.50
N ASP A 124 15.84 18.24 9.39
CA ASP A 124 16.90 18.99 10.03
C ASP A 124 16.95 20.41 9.43
N PRO A 125 16.74 21.48 10.21
CA PRO A 125 16.82 22.85 9.71
C PRO A 125 18.19 23.24 9.14
N GLY A 126 19.25 22.52 9.55
CA GLY A 126 20.61 22.73 9.04
C GLY A 126 20.86 22.14 7.65
N ALA A 127 20.00 21.22 7.19
CA ALA A 127 20.12 20.62 5.86
C ALA A 127 19.59 21.56 4.77
N THR A 128 20.23 21.52 3.60
CA THR A 128 19.78 22.18 2.38
C THR A 128 18.77 21.31 1.62
N ASP A 129 17.99 21.91 0.72
CA ASP A 129 17.09 21.14 -0.14
C ASP A 129 17.85 20.21 -1.09
N GLU A 130 19.07 20.55 -1.48
CA GLU A 130 19.94 19.67 -2.26
C GLU A 130 20.31 18.41 -1.47
N GLU A 131 20.73 18.55 -0.22
CA GLU A 131 21.08 17.42 0.66
C GLU A 131 19.86 16.52 0.92
N ARG A 132 18.69 17.11 1.18
CA ARG A 132 17.44 16.37 1.40
C ARG A 132 17.00 15.62 0.15
N LEU A 133 16.94 16.28 -1.00
CA LEU A 133 16.58 15.65 -2.28
C LEU A 133 17.62 14.57 -2.66
N GLY A 134 18.90 14.86 -2.45
CA GLY A 134 19.99 13.93 -2.66
C GLY A 134 19.85 12.66 -1.80
N ALA A 135 19.45 12.81 -0.54
CA ALA A 135 19.20 11.68 0.37
C ALA A 135 18.01 10.83 -0.10
N VAL A 136 16.89 11.45 -0.49
CA VAL A 136 15.71 10.73 -1.03
C VAL A 136 16.07 9.98 -2.31
N VAL A 137 16.72 10.63 -3.26
CA VAL A 137 17.15 10.01 -4.53
C VAL A 137 18.18 8.91 -4.29
N ALA A 138 19.07 9.06 -3.30
CA ALA A 138 20.03 8.01 -2.95
C ALA A 138 19.33 6.78 -2.35
N GLN A 139 18.36 6.99 -1.46
CA GLN A 139 17.58 5.93 -0.83
C GLN A 139 16.71 5.17 -1.85
N PHE A 140 16.10 5.90 -2.79
CA PHE A 140 15.20 5.35 -3.80
C PHE A 140 15.78 5.55 -5.21
N ARG A 141 17.03 5.10 -5.41
CA ARG A 141 17.78 5.31 -6.66
C ARG A 141 17.07 4.78 -7.89
N ASP A 142 16.48 3.60 -7.76
CA ASP A 142 15.68 2.98 -8.80
C ASP A 142 14.25 2.86 -8.27
N VAL A 143 13.36 3.68 -8.83
CA VAL A 143 11.95 3.74 -8.41
C VAL A 143 11.25 2.41 -8.66
N ASP A 144 11.57 1.73 -9.77
CA ASP A 144 10.92 0.47 -10.11
C ASP A 144 11.39 -0.65 -9.19
N ALA A 145 12.69 -0.68 -8.85
CA ALA A 145 13.21 -1.61 -7.86
C ALA A 145 12.68 -1.33 -6.43
N ALA A 146 12.50 -0.05 -6.07
CA ALA A 146 11.94 0.34 -4.77
C ALA A 146 10.49 -0.11 -4.60
N LEU A 147 9.69 -0.05 -5.67
CA LEU A 147 8.27 -0.44 -5.64
C LEU A 147 8.04 -1.93 -5.90
N ALA A 148 9.03 -2.66 -6.43
CA ALA A 148 8.89 -4.08 -6.75
C ALA A 148 8.39 -4.94 -5.57
N PRO A 149 8.87 -4.77 -4.31
CA PRO A 149 8.36 -5.54 -3.18
C PRO A 149 6.88 -5.28 -2.90
N LEU A 150 6.41 -4.03 -3.04
CA LEU A 150 4.99 -3.70 -2.87
C LEU A 150 4.15 -4.33 -3.99
N ARG A 151 4.59 -4.20 -5.24
CA ARG A 151 3.93 -4.80 -6.41
C ARG A 151 3.82 -6.33 -6.27
N GLU A 152 4.84 -7.01 -5.74
CA GLU A 152 4.81 -8.44 -5.46
C GLU A 152 3.76 -8.79 -4.38
N LYS A 153 3.69 -8.01 -3.30
CA LYS A 153 2.66 -8.20 -2.26
C LYS A 153 1.25 -8.01 -2.81
N ILE A 154 1.03 -6.98 -3.61
CA ILE A 154 -0.24 -6.69 -4.28
C ILE A 154 -0.67 -7.88 -5.16
N ALA A 155 0.25 -8.41 -5.97
CA ALA A 155 -0.02 -9.55 -6.85
C ALA A 155 -0.47 -10.81 -6.08
N GLY A 156 0.03 -11.00 -4.86
CA GLY A 156 -0.37 -12.09 -3.96
C GLY A 156 -1.65 -11.83 -3.16
N CYS A 157 -2.25 -10.64 -3.25
CA CYS A 157 -3.44 -10.29 -2.47
C CYS A 157 -4.73 -10.88 -3.08
N SER A 158 -5.38 -11.76 -2.32
CA SER A 158 -6.66 -12.37 -2.68
C SER A 158 -7.85 -11.44 -2.42
N ASP A 159 -7.77 -10.57 -1.42
CA ASP A 159 -8.82 -9.62 -1.09
C ASP A 159 -8.88 -8.48 -2.11
N ARG A 160 -9.95 -8.47 -2.92
CA ARG A 160 -10.08 -7.56 -4.07
C ARG A 160 -10.06 -6.09 -3.69
N LEU A 161 -10.66 -5.74 -2.54
CA LEU A 161 -10.72 -4.36 -2.10
C LEU A 161 -9.34 -3.88 -1.64
N THR A 162 -8.66 -4.65 -0.78
CA THR A 162 -7.30 -4.34 -0.32
C THR A 162 -6.34 -4.27 -1.49
N ARG A 163 -6.43 -5.21 -2.44
CA ARG A 163 -5.61 -5.19 -3.65
C ARG A 163 -5.81 -3.90 -4.45
N ALA A 164 -7.05 -3.54 -4.78
CA ALA A 164 -7.34 -2.34 -5.57
C ALA A 164 -6.90 -1.05 -4.84
N LEU A 165 -7.06 -1.00 -3.51
CA LEU A 165 -6.56 0.10 -2.69
C LEU A 165 -5.03 0.24 -2.81
N LEU A 166 -4.31 -0.86 -2.61
CA LEU A 166 -2.84 -0.86 -2.68
C LEU A 166 -2.32 -0.62 -4.10
N GLU A 167 -3.03 -1.05 -5.14
CA GLU A 167 -2.72 -0.73 -6.55
C GLU A 167 -2.75 0.79 -6.78
N ALA A 168 -3.84 1.45 -6.40
CA ALA A 168 -3.97 2.90 -6.54
C ALA A 168 -2.89 3.66 -5.74
N MET A 169 -2.62 3.23 -4.50
CA MET A 169 -1.56 3.81 -3.69
C MET A 169 -0.18 3.62 -4.33
N CYS A 170 0.11 2.43 -4.88
CA CYS A 170 1.39 2.16 -5.53
C CYS A 170 1.62 3.05 -6.77
N GLU A 171 0.56 3.40 -7.51
CA GLU A 171 0.65 4.37 -8.62
C GLU A 171 0.99 5.78 -8.09
N ASP A 172 0.35 6.20 -7.01
CA ASP A 172 0.62 7.49 -6.36
C ASP A 172 2.05 7.57 -5.79
N GLU A 173 2.56 6.48 -5.21
CA GLU A 173 3.94 6.38 -4.74
C GLU A 173 4.95 6.52 -5.89
N GLU A 174 4.68 5.88 -7.03
CA GLU A 174 5.51 6.03 -8.22
C GLU A 174 5.56 7.48 -8.70
N VAL A 175 4.40 8.16 -8.72
CA VAL A 175 4.31 9.57 -9.09
C VAL A 175 5.14 10.44 -8.14
N THR A 176 5.04 10.22 -6.82
CA THR A 176 5.80 10.93 -5.79
C THR A 176 7.30 10.72 -5.95
N LEU A 177 7.75 9.46 -6.04
CA LEU A 177 9.17 9.14 -6.17
C LEU A 177 9.76 9.70 -7.46
N ARG A 178 9.10 9.52 -8.61
CA ARG A 178 9.57 10.11 -9.88
C ARG A 178 9.58 11.64 -9.83
N TRP A 179 8.69 12.26 -9.07
CA TRP A 179 8.73 13.71 -8.86
C TRP A 179 9.96 14.15 -8.05
N PHE A 180 10.34 13.44 -6.98
CA PHE A 180 11.58 13.73 -6.23
C PHE A 180 12.82 13.69 -7.11
N HIS A 181 12.94 12.67 -7.98
CA HIS A 181 14.04 12.58 -8.95
C HIS A 181 14.08 13.82 -9.87
N ARG A 182 12.95 14.20 -10.46
CA ARG A 182 12.87 15.40 -11.32
C ARG A 182 13.18 16.69 -10.56
N ALA A 183 12.77 16.79 -9.29
CA ALA A 183 13.05 17.96 -8.46
C ALA A 183 14.56 18.06 -8.16
N CYS A 184 15.21 16.93 -7.83
CA CYS A 184 16.65 16.85 -7.61
C CYS A 184 17.44 17.25 -8.87
N ASP A 185 17.06 16.71 -10.04
CA ASP A 185 17.72 17.02 -11.32
C ASP A 185 17.61 18.51 -11.69
N LYS A 186 16.44 19.12 -11.47
CA LYS A 186 16.21 20.55 -11.71
C LYS A 186 17.08 21.42 -10.80
N LEU A 187 17.17 21.06 -9.51
CA LEU A 187 17.96 21.81 -8.56
C LEU A 187 19.45 21.81 -8.95
N ARG A 188 19.99 20.64 -9.29
CA ARG A 188 21.37 20.49 -9.79
C ARG A 188 21.64 21.21 -11.11
N SER A 189 20.63 21.31 -11.98
CA SER A 189 20.75 21.99 -13.28
C SER A 189 20.72 23.51 -13.16
N ASN A 190 20.18 24.06 -12.06
CA ASN A 190 20.15 25.50 -11.82
C ASN A 190 21.46 26.03 -11.21
N ASP A 191 22.30 25.14 -10.66
CA ASP A 191 23.63 25.46 -10.10
C ASP A 191 24.79 25.28 -11.10
N SER A 192 24.49 24.93 -12.35
CA SER A 192 25.45 24.79 -13.47
C SER A 192 25.42 25.99 -14.42
#